data_AF-A0A0S8J6E1-F1
#
_entry.id   AF-A0A0S8J6E1-F1
#
_cell.length_a   1.000
_cell.length_b   1.000
_cell.length_c   1.000
_cell.angle_alpha   90.00
_cell.angle_beta   90.00
_cell.angle_gamma   90.00
#
_symmetry.space_group_name_H-M   'P 1'
#
loop_
_entity.id
_entity.type
_entity.pdbx_description
1 polymer ?
#
loop_
_entity_poly.entity_id
_entity_poly.type
_entity_poly.pdbx_seq_one_letter_code
_entity_poly.pdbx_strand_id
1 'polypeptide(L)'
;MKSSCEQILQKLLDSADDGLTRQEREHLQLCRTCREAYENVSAVGPELVRVAKQAKAHVPSRLRPELKEQVLVRVRAAFTSTIRHAAPQPRRRHLRSLWTVLASALAGDRARFLAWATAAAAVVILIGITLSSFARQRPIGKLEFTRGVVQVREASRNLQREGIVALKIHRSAVIKVPQQSMGLFSLNDRVRCALAGSTELAVADRDRVDLLRGTAWFRVLPEGKGFEVHSPHGVVRVVGTSFGVTVNDDETRVEVTEGTVWVSHAARRSTVTAGQLARATQDAVRGPSARAEGTELPKWVTSLLAEEEATHVGQYLPSLAIE
;
A
#
# COMPACT_ATOMS: atom_id res chain seq x y z
N MET A 1 14.47 -46.80 0.13
CA MET A 1 13.26 -46.29 0.83
C MET A 1 13.45 -44.84 1.26
N LYS A 2 13.55 -43.91 0.30
CA LYS A 2 13.49 -42.47 0.57
C LYS A 2 12.70 -41.86 -0.59
N SER A 3 11.38 -41.84 -0.49
CA SER A 3 10.69 -40.69 -1.08
C SER A 3 11.28 -39.48 -0.36
N SER A 4 12.03 -38.64 -1.09
CA SER A 4 12.58 -37.42 -0.48
C SER A 4 11.39 -36.59 0.01
N CYS A 5 11.52 -35.90 1.14
CA CYS A 5 10.46 -35.03 1.65
C CYS A 5 9.92 -34.08 0.57
N GLU A 6 10.78 -33.71 -0.38
CA GLU A 6 10.46 -32.95 -1.59
C GLU A 6 9.41 -33.61 -2.49
N GLN A 7 9.49 -34.93 -2.74
CA GLN A 7 8.49 -35.65 -3.54
C GLN A 7 7.12 -35.67 -2.86
N ILE A 8 7.08 -35.83 -1.54
CA ILE A 8 5.83 -35.82 -0.76
C ILE A 8 5.23 -34.42 -0.76
N LEU A 9 6.06 -33.39 -0.57
CA LEU A 9 5.65 -31.99 -0.63
C LEU A 9 5.09 -31.60 -2.01
N GLN A 10 5.73 -32.04 -3.08
CA GLN A 10 5.26 -31.75 -4.44
C GLN A 10 3.90 -32.43 -4.70
N LYS A 11 3.73 -33.69 -4.29
CA LYS A 11 2.43 -34.38 -4.39
C LYS A 11 1.33 -33.71 -3.58
N LEU A 12 1.61 -33.25 -2.37
CA LEU A 12 0.63 -32.56 -1.53
C LEU A 12 0.15 -31.23 -2.13
N LEU A 13 1.01 -30.56 -2.90
CA LEU A 13 0.63 -29.35 -3.63
C LEU A 13 -0.23 -29.67 -4.86
N ASP A 14 -0.01 -30.83 -5.47
CA ASP A 14 -0.68 -31.22 -6.72
C ASP A 14 -2.04 -31.91 -6.48
N SER A 15 -2.25 -32.60 -5.34
CA SER A 15 -3.53 -33.22 -4.99
C SER A 15 -3.88 -33.00 -3.50
N ALA A 16 -4.87 -32.14 -3.27
CA ALA A 16 -5.16 -31.60 -1.94
C ALA A 16 -5.80 -32.58 -0.93
N ASP A 17 -6.04 -33.87 -1.24
CA ASP A 17 -6.24 -34.88 -0.16
C ASP A 17 -6.32 -36.36 -0.61
N ASP A 18 -6.91 -36.69 -1.77
CA ASP A 18 -7.38 -38.09 -1.99
C ASP A 18 -6.33 -39.11 -2.50
N GLY A 19 -5.03 -38.80 -2.47
CA GLY A 19 -4.01 -39.59 -3.19
C GLY A 19 -2.89 -40.23 -2.37
N LEU A 20 -2.82 -40.04 -1.06
CA LEU A 20 -1.65 -40.49 -0.29
C LEU A 20 -1.61 -42.01 -0.11
N THR A 21 -0.53 -42.60 -0.62
CA THR A 21 -0.20 -44.03 -0.42
C THR A 21 0.10 -44.32 1.04
N ARG A 22 0.00 -45.60 1.44
CA ARG A 22 0.29 -46.04 2.81
C ARG A 22 1.70 -45.61 3.29
N GLN A 23 2.69 -45.70 2.40
CA GLN A 23 4.08 -45.35 2.71
C GLN A 23 4.26 -43.85 2.97
N GLU A 24 3.51 -42.99 2.28
CA GLU A 24 3.55 -41.53 2.48
C GLU A 24 2.90 -41.15 3.81
N ARG A 25 1.82 -41.83 4.23
CA ARG A 25 1.21 -41.62 5.55
C ARG A 25 2.14 -42.05 6.68
N GLU A 26 2.83 -43.17 6.52
CA GLU A 26 3.86 -43.61 7.48
C GLU A 26 5.02 -42.58 7.55
N HIS A 27 5.39 -41.95 6.44
CA HIS A 27 6.38 -40.87 6.45
C HIS A 27 5.90 -39.62 7.21
N LEU A 28 4.63 -39.20 7.07
CA LEU A 28 4.06 -38.08 7.82
C LEU A 28 4.07 -38.32 9.34
N GLN A 29 3.94 -39.59 9.75
CA GLN A 29 4.05 -39.98 11.16
C GLN A 29 5.50 -39.93 11.70
N LEU A 30 6.51 -39.94 10.83
CA LEU A 30 7.92 -39.92 11.25
C LEU A 30 8.61 -38.56 11.01
N CYS A 31 8.16 -37.80 10.00
CA CYS A 31 8.77 -36.53 9.60
C CYS A 31 7.91 -35.34 10.04
N ARG A 32 8.38 -34.62 11.08
CA ARG A 32 7.71 -33.44 11.63
C ARG A 32 7.45 -32.35 10.60
N THR A 33 8.43 -32.06 9.73
CA THR A 33 8.31 -31.00 8.71
C THR A 33 7.22 -31.30 7.68
N CYS A 34 7.12 -32.56 7.22
CA CYS A 34 6.08 -32.94 6.27
C CYS A 34 4.69 -32.95 6.95
N ARG A 35 4.61 -33.31 8.23
CA ARG A 35 3.37 -33.26 9.02
C ARG A 35 2.84 -31.84 9.17
N GLU A 36 3.69 -30.91 9.60
CA GLU A 36 3.30 -29.50 9.75
C GLU A 36 2.89 -28.90 8.40
N ALA A 37 3.57 -29.25 7.31
CA ALA A 37 3.16 -28.85 5.97
C ALA A 37 1.78 -29.42 5.58
N TYR A 38 1.52 -30.70 5.85
CA TYR A 38 0.23 -31.34 5.59
C TYR A 38 -0.91 -30.72 6.40
N GLU A 39 -0.72 -30.48 7.70
CA GLU A 39 -1.71 -29.85 8.58
C GLU A 39 -2.07 -28.43 8.12
N ASN A 40 -1.09 -27.66 7.66
CA ASN A 40 -1.33 -26.33 7.09
C ASN A 40 -2.12 -26.39 5.78
N VAL A 41 -1.84 -27.38 4.93
CA VAL A 41 -2.57 -27.56 3.66
C VAL A 41 -4.00 -28.05 3.91
N SER A 42 -4.20 -29.03 4.80
CA SER A 42 -5.52 -29.58 5.12
C SER A 42 -6.39 -28.60 5.92
N ALA A 43 -5.81 -27.68 6.70
CA ALA A 43 -6.55 -26.61 7.35
C ALA A 43 -7.14 -25.59 6.37
N VAL A 44 -6.46 -25.35 5.24
CA VAL A 44 -6.90 -24.38 4.21
C VAL A 44 -7.67 -25.08 3.06
N GLY A 45 -7.46 -26.39 2.90
CA GLY A 45 -8.01 -27.24 1.85
C GLY A 45 -9.53 -27.14 1.67
N PRO A 46 -10.36 -27.22 2.73
CA PRO A 46 -11.82 -27.17 2.58
C PRO A 46 -12.32 -25.85 1.96
N GLU A 47 -11.74 -24.72 2.35
CA GLU A 47 -12.11 -23.40 1.80
C GLU A 47 -11.59 -23.22 0.38
N LEU A 48 -10.35 -23.60 0.09
CA LEU A 48 -9.82 -23.52 -1.27
C LEU A 48 -10.56 -24.47 -2.24
N VAL A 49 -10.93 -25.68 -1.80
CA VAL A 49 -11.74 -26.61 -2.59
C VAL A 49 -13.15 -26.07 -2.79
N ARG A 50 -13.73 -25.37 -1.80
CA ARG A 50 -15.05 -24.73 -1.91
C ARG A 50 -15.02 -23.56 -2.90
N VAL A 51 -14.02 -22.69 -2.82
CA VAL A 51 -13.78 -21.58 -3.76
C VAL A 51 -13.50 -22.11 -5.16
N ALA A 52 -12.68 -23.16 -5.31
CA ALA A 52 -12.40 -23.78 -6.59
C ALA A 52 -13.63 -24.49 -7.19
N LYS A 53 -14.47 -25.14 -6.39
CA LYS A 53 -15.75 -25.73 -6.84
C LYS A 53 -16.75 -24.65 -7.26
N GLN A 54 -16.86 -23.55 -6.52
CA GLN A 54 -17.70 -22.39 -6.90
C GLN A 54 -17.22 -21.73 -8.20
N ALA A 55 -15.90 -21.57 -8.36
CA ALA A 55 -15.31 -21.05 -9.60
C ALA A 55 -15.54 -22.01 -10.78
N LYS A 56 -15.44 -23.32 -10.57
CA LYS A 56 -15.65 -24.34 -11.62
C LYS A 56 -17.08 -24.31 -12.19
N ALA A 57 -18.07 -23.86 -11.42
CA ALA A 57 -19.47 -23.73 -11.84
C ALA A 57 -19.74 -22.50 -12.74
N HIS A 58 -18.90 -21.46 -12.67
CA HIS A 58 -19.15 -20.18 -13.35
C HIS A 58 -18.08 -19.79 -14.39
N VAL A 59 -17.05 -20.62 -14.58
CA VAL A 59 -15.94 -20.31 -15.49
C VAL A 59 -16.07 -21.10 -16.81
N PRO A 60 -16.12 -20.41 -17.98
CA PRO A 60 -16.16 -21.04 -19.30
C PRO A 60 -15.01 -22.02 -19.51
N SER A 61 -15.27 -23.13 -20.21
CA SER A 61 -14.30 -24.23 -20.41
C SER A 61 -12.98 -23.80 -21.06
N ARG A 62 -12.96 -22.69 -21.81
CA ARG A 62 -11.78 -22.14 -22.49
C ARG A 62 -10.77 -21.48 -21.55
N LEU A 63 -11.19 -20.96 -20.39
CA LEU A 63 -10.32 -20.25 -19.43
C LEU A 63 -9.74 -21.17 -18.33
N ARG A 64 -10.09 -22.47 -18.35
CA ARG A 64 -9.70 -23.43 -17.32
C ARG A 64 -8.19 -23.73 -17.21
N PRO A 65 -7.41 -23.85 -18.30
CA PRO A 65 -5.98 -24.15 -18.17
C PRO A 65 -5.20 -22.96 -17.59
N GLU A 66 -5.47 -21.74 -18.06
CA GLU A 66 -4.78 -20.52 -17.61
C GLU A 66 -5.10 -20.16 -16.15
N LEU A 67 -6.36 -20.30 -15.74
CA LEU A 67 -6.75 -20.03 -14.34
C LEU A 67 -6.14 -21.06 -13.38
N LYS A 68 -6.05 -22.32 -13.81
CA LYS A 68 -5.42 -23.39 -13.02
C LYS A 68 -3.94 -23.10 -12.81
N GLU A 69 -3.25 -22.63 -13.85
CA GLU A 69 -1.84 -22.26 -13.78
C GLU A 69 -1.61 -21.04 -12.88
N GLN A 70 -2.44 -19.99 -12.99
CA GLN A 70 -2.31 -18.79 -12.15
C GLN A 70 -2.57 -19.06 -10.66
N VAL A 71 -3.53 -19.92 -10.33
CA VAL A 71 -3.80 -20.33 -8.94
C VAL A 71 -2.64 -21.16 -8.38
N LEU A 72 -2.11 -22.12 -9.17
CA LEU A 72 -0.95 -22.91 -8.78
C LEU A 72 0.30 -22.05 -8.54
N VAL A 73 0.55 -21.04 -9.39
CA VAL A 73 1.68 -20.11 -9.21
C VAL A 73 1.54 -19.31 -7.92
N ARG A 74 0.35 -18.80 -7.59
CA ARG A 74 0.13 -18.03 -6.35
C ARG A 74 0.21 -18.90 -5.10
N VAL A 75 -0.31 -20.13 -5.14
CA VAL A 75 -0.17 -21.09 -4.04
C VAL A 75 1.29 -21.47 -3.83
N ARG A 76 2.04 -21.74 -4.91
CA ARG A 76 3.47 -22.09 -4.86
C ARG A 76 4.34 -20.94 -4.35
N ALA A 77 4.02 -19.69 -4.72
CA ALA A 77 4.69 -18.49 -4.24
C ALA A 77 4.44 -18.24 -2.73
N ALA A 78 3.20 -18.39 -2.27
CA ALA A 78 2.88 -18.31 -0.86
C ALA A 78 3.62 -19.40 -0.06
N PHE A 79 3.70 -20.61 -0.60
CA PHE A 79 4.26 -21.77 0.07
C PHE A 79 5.80 -21.77 0.15
N THR A 80 6.47 -21.34 -0.92
CA THR A 80 7.95 -21.17 -0.92
C THR A 80 8.41 -20.09 0.06
N SER A 81 7.60 -19.06 0.30
CA SER A 81 7.90 -18.04 1.31
C SER A 81 7.88 -18.60 2.74
N THR A 82 6.95 -19.50 3.04
CA THR A 82 6.81 -20.14 4.36
C THR A 82 7.94 -21.14 4.63
N ILE A 83 8.35 -21.94 3.63
CA ILE A 83 9.46 -22.90 3.79
C ILE A 83 10.82 -22.18 3.94
N ARG A 84 11.01 -21.03 3.29
CA ARG A 84 12.27 -20.27 3.39
C ARG A 84 12.52 -19.73 4.81
N HIS A 85 11.48 -19.63 5.64
CA HIS A 85 11.58 -19.31 7.06
C HIS A 85 11.73 -20.52 7.99
N ALA A 86 11.68 -21.75 7.45
CA ALA A 86 11.85 -23.01 8.20
C ALA A 86 13.24 -23.65 8.03
N ALA A 87 14.21 -22.94 7.43
CA ALA A 87 15.59 -23.42 7.36
C ALA A 87 16.23 -23.47 8.77
N PRO A 88 16.79 -24.60 9.21
CA PRO A 88 17.40 -24.71 10.53
C PRO A 88 18.67 -23.89 10.59
N GLN A 89 18.72 -22.92 11.51
CA GLN A 89 19.94 -22.16 11.78
C GLN A 89 21.08 -23.09 12.24
N PRO A 90 22.33 -22.86 11.79
CA PRO A 90 23.47 -23.64 12.25
C PRO A 90 23.71 -23.40 13.74
N ARG A 91 23.63 -24.50 14.50
CA ARG A 91 23.94 -24.60 15.93
C ARG A 91 25.30 -23.97 16.27
N ARG A 92 25.30 -22.80 16.90
CA ARG A 92 26.45 -22.32 17.68
C ARG A 92 26.48 -23.02 19.04
N ARG A 93 27.26 -24.11 19.11
CA ARG A 93 27.86 -24.61 20.36
C ARG A 93 28.85 -23.55 20.86
N HIS A 94 28.53 -22.86 21.96
CA HIS A 94 29.47 -22.35 22.99
C HIS A 94 28.75 -21.37 23.92
N LEU A 95 27.86 -21.86 24.79
CA LEU A 95 27.29 -21.06 25.89
C LEU A 95 26.99 -21.99 27.09
N ARG A 96 27.97 -22.82 27.48
CA ARG A 96 27.88 -23.66 28.69
C ARG A 96 28.74 -23.22 29.87
N SER A 97 29.52 -22.14 29.74
CA SER A 97 30.46 -21.70 30.80
C SER A 97 30.06 -20.42 31.55
N LEU A 98 28.90 -19.82 31.25
CA LEU A 98 28.45 -18.60 31.94
C LEU A 98 27.31 -18.81 32.95
N TRP A 99 26.68 -19.98 32.98
CA TRP A 99 25.57 -20.27 33.90
C TRP A 99 26.01 -20.68 35.31
N THR A 100 27.25 -21.13 35.49
CA THR A 100 27.73 -21.59 36.81
C THR A 100 28.20 -20.45 37.72
N VAL A 101 28.51 -19.27 37.17
CA VAL A 101 28.91 -18.09 37.98
C VAL A 101 27.71 -17.24 38.42
N LEU A 102 26.56 -17.34 37.73
CA LEU A 102 25.33 -16.65 38.11
C LEU A 102 24.48 -17.41 39.14
N ALA A 103 24.74 -18.70 39.36
CA ALA A 103 23.94 -19.55 40.25
C ALA A 103 24.28 -19.37 41.75
N SER A 104 25.45 -18.82 42.11
CA SER A 104 25.88 -18.71 43.51
C SER A 104 25.57 -17.36 44.19
N ALA A 105 25.11 -16.36 43.45
CA ALA A 105 24.73 -15.05 44.00
C ALA A 105 23.24 -14.94 44.42
N LEU A 106 22.45 -16.02 44.28
CA LEU A 106 20.99 -16.01 44.46
C LEU A 106 20.49 -16.84 45.68
N ALA A 107 21.32 -17.01 46.69
CA ALA A 107 20.98 -17.76 47.90
C ALA A 107 20.36 -16.92 49.04
N GLY A 108 20.18 -15.61 48.85
CA GLY A 108 19.48 -14.75 49.80
C GLY A 108 18.26 -14.10 49.16
N ASP A 109 17.07 -14.49 49.62
CA ASP A 109 15.79 -13.82 49.35
C ASP A 109 15.22 -13.98 47.92
N ARG A 110 15.03 -15.24 47.50
CA ARG A 110 14.42 -15.64 46.21
C ARG A 110 13.11 -14.91 45.88
N ALA A 111 12.33 -14.54 46.88
CA ALA A 111 11.06 -13.82 46.70
C ALA A 111 11.27 -12.40 46.17
N ARG A 112 12.27 -11.68 46.70
CA ARG A 112 12.61 -10.33 46.23
C ARG A 112 13.21 -10.38 44.82
N PHE A 113 14.09 -11.34 44.54
CA PHE A 113 14.67 -11.46 43.20
C PHE A 113 13.62 -11.77 42.12
N LEU A 114 12.65 -12.65 42.41
CA LEU A 114 11.53 -12.94 41.51
C LEU A 114 10.65 -11.71 41.26
N ALA A 115 10.39 -10.89 42.29
CA ALA A 115 9.61 -9.66 42.15
C ALA A 115 10.32 -8.59 41.30
N TRP A 116 11.64 -8.44 41.43
CA TRP A 116 12.42 -7.53 40.59
C TRP A 116 12.53 -8.02 39.14
N ALA A 117 12.64 -9.34 38.93
CA ALA A 117 12.71 -9.93 37.58
C ALA A 117 11.39 -9.77 36.81
N THR A 118 10.23 -9.93 37.47
CA THR A 118 8.92 -9.71 36.83
C THR A 118 8.69 -8.24 36.50
N ALA A 119 9.09 -7.32 37.39
CA ALA A 119 9.02 -5.89 37.13
C ALA A 119 9.90 -5.47 35.94
N ALA A 120 11.14 -5.98 35.86
CA ALA A 120 12.04 -5.70 34.74
C ALA A 120 11.50 -6.24 33.41
N ALA A 121 10.94 -7.46 33.41
CA ALA A 121 10.31 -8.04 32.22
C ALA A 121 9.09 -7.23 31.75
N ALA A 122 8.26 -6.74 32.68
CA ALA A 122 7.11 -5.90 32.35
C ALA A 122 7.54 -4.57 31.69
N VAL A 123 8.61 -3.94 32.17
CA VAL A 123 9.17 -2.72 31.58
C VAL A 123 9.70 -2.98 30.16
N VAL A 124 10.44 -4.06 29.95
CA VAL A 124 10.94 -4.43 28.60
C VAL A 124 9.79 -4.72 27.64
N ILE A 125 8.72 -5.37 28.10
CA ILE A 125 7.53 -5.64 27.30
C ILE A 125 6.80 -4.32 26.96
N LEU A 126 6.64 -3.40 27.92
CA LEU A 126 6.05 -2.08 27.71
C LEU A 126 6.86 -1.23 26.72
N ILE A 127 8.19 -1.24 26.84
CA ILE A 127 9.11 -0.58 25.90
C ILE A 127 9.02 -1.24 24.52
N GLY A 128 8.97 -2.57 24.45
CA GLY A 128 8.79 -3.31 23.20
C GLY A 128 7.46 -3.03 22.50
N ILE A 129 6.36 -2.92 23.26
CA ILE A 129 5.02 -2.60 22.74
C ILE A 129 4.96 -1.15 22.25
N THR A 130 5.52 -0.20 23.00
CA THR A 130 5.56 1.21 22.60
C THR A 130 6.43 1.44 21.37
N LEU A 131 7.60 0.79 21.27
CA LEU A 131 8.45 0.83 20.07
C LEU A 131 7.81 0.12 18.86
N SER A 132 7.13 -1.02 19.08
CA SER A 132 6.41 -1.77 18.04
C SER A 132 5.25 -0.97 17.45
N SER A 133 4.54 -0.21 18.29
CA SER A 133 3.38 0.61 17.87
C SER A 133 3.80 1.78 16.98
N PHE A 134 5.00 2.35 17.22
CA PHE A 134 5.57 3.38 16.37
C PHE A 134 6.02 2.86 14.99
N ALA A 135 6.38 1.57 14.89
CA ALA A 135 6.96 1.00 13.67
C ALA A 135 5.93 0.58 12.60
N ARG A 136 4.62 0.71 12.84
CA ARG A 136 3.57 0.34 11.87
C ARG A 136 2.78 1.55 11.37
N GLN A 137 3.48 2.54 10.82
CA GLN A 137 2.80 3.55 10.01
C GLN A 137 2.16 2.87 8.79
N ARG A 138 0.84 2.73 8.81
CA ARG A 138 0.10 2.20 7.65
C ARG A 138 0.27 3.18 6.49
N PRO A 139 0.56 2.70 5.28
CA PRO A 139 0.60 3.57 4.12
C PRO A 139 -0.76 4.24 3.97
N ILE A 140 -0.75 5.52 3.66
CA ILE A 140 -1.98 6.32 3.48
C ILE A 140 -2.30 6.53 2.01
N GLY A 141 -1.32 6.31 1.13
CA GLY A 141 -1.52 6.37 -0.32
C GLY A 141 -0.48 5.56 -1.06
N LYS A 142 -0.55 5.64 -2.38
CA LYS A 142 0.38 5.01 -3.32
C LYS A 142 0.62 5.95 -4.50
N LEU A 143 1.87 6.06 -4.92
CA LEU A 143 2.16 6.49 -6.28
C LEU A 143 1.61 5.40 -7.20
N GLU A 144 1.02 5.75 -8.33
CA GLU A 144 0.43 4.77 -9.26
C GLU A 144 1.22 4.77 -10.56
N PHE A 145 1.44 5.96 -11.11
CA PHE A 145 2.12 6.15 -12.38
C PHE A 145 2.95 7.43 -12.37
N THR A 146 4.05 7.43 -13.10
CA THR A 146 4.90 8.59 -13.29
C THR A 146 5.43 8.65 -14.70
N ARG A 147 5.40 9.84 -15.29
CA ARG A 147 6.18 10.18 -16.48
C ARG A 147 7.40 10.97 -15.99
N GLY A 148 8.59 10.44 -16.23
CA GLY A 148 9.83 11.00 -15.70
C GLY A 148 10.05 10.72 -14.21
N VAL A 149 11.07 11.35 -13.64
CA VAL A 149 11.54 11.05 -12.28
C VAL A 149 10.79 11.90 -11.25
N VAL A 150 9.98 11.26 -10.42
CA VAL A 150 9.35 11.87 -9.24
C VAL A 150 10.19 11.58 -8.00
N GLN A 151 10.39 12.61 -7.18
CA GLN A 151 11.13 12.51 -5.92
C GLN A 151 10.14 12.46 -4.76
N VAL A 152 10.23 11.43 -3.93
CA VAL A 152 9.43 11.27 -2.71
C VAL A 152 10.37 11.30 -1.51
N ARG A 153 10.24 12.33 -0.68
CA ARG A 153 10.99 12.50 0.56
C ARG A 153 10.12 12.11 1.74
N GLU A 154 10.49 11.05 2.44
CA GLU A 154 9.91 10.61 3.70
C GLU A 154 10.95 10.78 4.82
N ALA A 155 10.52 10.82 6.08
CA ALA A 155 11.30 11.22 7.28
C ALA A 155 12.79 10.80 7.35
N SER A 156 13.17 9.69 6.71
CA SER A 156 14.55 9.22 6.63
C SER A 156 14.94 8.63 5.26
N ARG A 157 14.12 8.81 4.22
CA ARG A 157 14.32 8.23 2.89
C ARG A 157 14.07 9.26 1.80
N ASN A 158 15.03 9.43 0.91
CA ASN A 158 14.84 10.14 -0.35
C ASN A 158 14.75 9.10 -1.47
N LEU A 159 13.57 8.95 -2.06
CA LEU A 159 13.29 7.96 -3.09
C LEU A 159 13.07 8.68 -4.42
N GLN A 160 13.78 8.26 -5.47
CA GLN A 160 13.54 8.68 -6.84
C GLN A 160 12.94 7.51 -7.61
N ARG A 161 11.86 7.77 -8.37
CA ARG A 161 11.12 6.73 -9.10
C ARG A 161 10.61 7.24 -10.43
N GLU A 162 10.49 6.33 -11.39
CA GLU A 162 10.00 6.55 -12.75
C GLU A 162 9.19 5.32 -13.20
N GLY A 163 8.16 5.52 -14.04
CA GLY A 163 7.29 4.47 -14.58
C GLY A 163 6.08 4.12 -13.72
N ILE A 164 5.62 2.85 -13.78
CA ILE A 164 4.61 2.31 -12.87
C ILE A 164 5.28 2.03 -11.52
N VAL A 165 4.83 2.74 -10.50
CA VAL A 165 5.52 2.74 -9.21
C VAL A 165 4.50 2.45 -8.13
N ALA A 166 4.32 1.19 -7.72
CA ALA A 166 3.52 0.85 -6.53
C ALA A 166 4.19 1.26 -5.20
N LEU A 167 4.76 2.47 -5.17
CA LEU A 167 5.42 3.03 -4.00
C LEU A 167 4.34 3.48 -3.01
N LYS A 168 4.35 2.83 -1.86
CA LYS A 168 3.55 3.20 -0.71
C LYS A 168 4.02 4.54 -0.15
N ILE A 169 3.07 5.44 0.08
CA ILE A 169 3.31 6.78 0.61
C ILE A 169 2.80 6.85 2.05
N HIS A 170 3.65 7.34 2.94
CA HIS A 170 3.35 7.52 4.36
C HIS A 170 2.96 8.97 4.69
N ARG A 171 2.47 9.17 5.93
CA ARG A 171 2.24 10.53 6.45
C ARG A 171 3.52 11.35 6.42
N SER A 172 3.36 12.65 6.18
CA SER A 172 4.45 13.63 6.08
C SER A 172 5.41 13.39 4.90
N ALA A 173 5.04 12.54 3.93
CA ALA A 173 5.78 12.42 2.70
C ALA A 173 5.66 13.72 1.88
N VAL A 174 6.77 14.16 1.29
CA VAL A 174 6.81 15.29 0.36
C VAL A 174 7.12 14.77 -1.03
N ILE A 175 6.20 14.98 -1.96
CA ILE A 175 6.29 14.58 -3.35
C ILE A 175 6.71 15.81 -4.16
N LYS A 176 7.84 15.71 -4.86
CA LYS A 176 8.34 16.71 -5.79
C LYS A 176 8.31 16.16 -7.19
N VAL A 177 7.62 16.86 -8.07
CA VAL A 177 7.49 16.56 -9.49
C VAL A 177 8.28 17.62 -10.26
N PRO A 178 9.44 17.28 -10.84
CA PRO A 178 10.21 18.20 -11.68
C PRO A 178 9.43 18.71 -12.89
N GLN A 179 9.92 19.79 -13.53
CA GLN A 179 9.23 20.47 -14.63
C GLN A 179 8.85 19.57 -15.80
N GLN A 180 9.69 18.59 -16.14
CA GLN A 180 9.47 17.65 -17.25
C GLN A 180 8.83 16.34 -16.80
N SER A 181 8.32 16.28 -15.57
CA SER A 181 7.74 15.07 -15.00
C SER A 181 6.28 15.29 -14.65
N MET A 182 5.56 14.18 -14.53
CA MET A 182 4.16 14.15 -14.11
C MET A 182 3.95 12.92 -13.23
N GLY A 183 3.02 13.02 -12.29
CA GLY A 183 2.74 11.93 -11.37
C GLY A 183 1.25 11.70 -11.20
N LEU A 184 0.85 10.45 -11.10
CA LEU A 184 -0.46 10.03 -10.64
C LEU A 184 -0.31 9.35 -9.28
N PHE A 185 -1.04 9.86 -8.31
CA PHE A 185 -1.01 9.45 -6.93
C PHE A 185 -2.43 9.15 -6.47
N SER A 186 -2.61 8.13 -5.64
CA SER A 186 -3.85 7.94 -4.91
C SER A 186 -3.65 7.94 -3.41
N LEU A 187 -4.54 8.62 -2.72
CA LEU A 187 -4.63 8.68 -1.28
C LEU A 187 -5.89 7.92 -0.87
N ASN A 188 -5.75 7.09 0.17
CA ASN A 188 -6.80 6.31 0.84
C ASN A 188 -7.77 5.52 -0.08
N ASP A 189 -7.39 5.29 -1.33
CA ASP A 189 -8.21 4.74 -2.43
C ASP A 189 -9.48 5.56 -2.77
N ARG A 190 -9.68 6.75 -2.19
CA ARG A 190 -10.84 7.62 -2.47
C ARG A 190 -10.47 8.91 -3.18
N VAL A 191 -9.21 9.30 -3.13
CA VAL A 191 -8.70 10.49 -3.80
C VAL A 191 -7.65 10.07 -4.81
N ARG A 192 -7.91 10.36 -6.09
CA ARG A 192 -6.88 10.32 -7.14
C ARG A 192 -6.41 11.73 -7.43
N CYS A 193 -5.11 11.90 -7.55
CA CYS A 193 -4.46 13.17 -7.79
C CYS A 193 -3.48 13.04 -8.95
N ALA A 194 -3.66 13.86 -9.98
CA ALA A 194 -2.68 14.08 -11.02
C ALA A 194 -1.82 15.31 -10.63
N LEU A 195 -0.50 15.19 -10.75
CA LEU A 195 0.47 16.23 -10.43
C LEU A 195 1.19 16.64 -11.71
N ALA A 196 1.13 17.93 -12.05
CA ALA A 196 1.85 18.49 -13.17
C ALA A 196 3.33 18.72 -12.81
N GLY A 197 4.14 19.06 -13.81
CA GLY A 197 5.53 19.47 -13.59
C GLY A 197 5.64 20.69 -12.68
N SER A 198 6.78 20.81 -12.00
CA SER A 198 7.08 21.87 -11.02
C SER A 198 6.11 21.89 -9.83
N THR A 199 5.62 20.72 -9.42
CA THR A 199 4.68 20.58 -8.30
C THR A 199 5.36 20.05 -7.06
N GLU A 200 5.04 20.64 -5.92
CA GLU A 200 5.48 20.17 -4.60
C GLU A 200 4.27 20.02 -3.70
N LEU A 201 3.99 18.78 -3.31
CA LEU A 201 2.84 18.40 -2.49
C LEU A 201 3.30 17.62 -1.27
N ALA A 202 2.85 18.02 -0.09
CA ALA A 202 3.07 17.30 1.15
C ALA A 202 1.78 16.56 1.56
N VAL A 203 1.92 15.29 1.96
CA VAL A 203 0.81 14.49 2.43
C VAL A 203 0.71 14.63 3.95
N ALA A 204 -0.17 15.51 4.42
CA ALA A 204 -0.35 15.76 5.84
C ALA A 204 -1.07 14.60 6.54
N ASP A 205 -2.20 14.16 5.98
CA ASP A 205 -2.99 13.03 6.49
C ASP A 205 -3.77 12.34 5.36
N ARG A 206 -4.66 11.40 5.70
CA ARG A 206 -5.51 10.63 4.79
C ARG A 206 -6.55 11.47 4.07
N ASP A 207 -6.97 12.57 4.69
CA ASP A 207 -8.02 13.44 4.16
C ASP A 207 -7.49 14.87 3.94
N ARG A 208 -6.16 15.05 3.99
CA ARG A 208 -5.52 16.37 3.84
C ARG A 208 -4.18 16.28 3.12
N VAL A 209 -4.02 17.15 2.14
CA VAL A 209 -2.73 17.44 1.49
C VAL A 209 -2.42 18.93 1.55
N ASP A 210 -1.14 19.27 1.60
CA ASP A 210 -0.66 20.64 1.50
C ASP A 210 0.02 20.80 0.13
N LEU A 211 -0.59 21.55 -0.78
CA LEU A 211 -0.03 21.90 -2.08
C LEU A 211 0.80 23.17 -1.92
N LEU A 212 2.13 23.00 -1.86
CA LEU A 212 3.05 24.09 -1.56
C LEU A 212 3.27 24.99 -2.78
N ARG A 213 3.29 24.40 -3.99
CA ARG A 213 3.41 25.09 -5.28
C ARG A 213 3.06 24.16 -6.44
N GLY A 214 2.80 24.76 -7.60
CA GLY A 214 2.59 24.04 -8.85
C GLY A 214 1.12 23.76 -9.11
N THR A 215 0.82 22.70 -9.85
CA THR A 215 -0.55 22.40 -10.28
C THR A 215 -0.89 20.95 -10.03
N ALA A 216 -2.02 20.73 -9.37
CA ALA A 216 -2.58 19.41 -9.12
C ALA A 216 -4.04 19.37 -9.54
N TRP A 217 -4.49 18.22 -10.03
CA TRP A 217 -5.89 17.96 -10.30
C TRP A 217 -6.33 16.76 -9.46
N PHE A 218 -7.48 16.89 -8.82
CA PHE A 218 -8.01 15.93 -7.88
C PHE A 218 -9.35 15.38 -8.37
N ARG A 219 -9.53 14.06 -8.25
CA ARG A 219 -10.81 13.38 -8.30
C ARG A 219 -11.07 12.77 -6.94
N VAL A 220 -12.12 13.24 -6.28
CA VAL A 220 -12.52 12.76 -4.96
C VAL A 220 -13.84 12.01 -5.10
N LEU A 221 -13.81 10.72 -4.78
CA LEU A 221 -15.02 9.90 -4.73
C LEU A 221 -15.98 10.42 -3.64
N PRO A 222 -17.30 10.14 -3.73
CA PRO A 222 -18.28 10.59 -2.75
C PRO A 222 -17.93 10.26 -1.29
N GLU A 223 -17.29 9.11 -1.04
CA GLU A 223 -16.82 8.66 0.28
C GLU A 223 -15.61 9.44 0.82
N GLY A 224 -15.00 10.28 -0.02
CA GLY A 224 -13.91 11.21 0.31
C GLY A 224 -14.40 12.60 0.69
N LYS A 225 -15.71 12.80 0.92
CA LYS A 225 -16.26 14.08 1.37
C LYS A 225 -15.53 14.60 2.61
N GLY A 226 -15.16 15.88 2.57
CA GLY A 226 -14.37 16.51 3.62
C GLY A 226 -12.86 16.51 3.38
N PHE A 227 -12.38 15.95 2.26
CA PHE A 227 -10.99 16.10 1.85
C PHE A 227 -10.61 17.58 1.68
N GLU A 228 -9.41 17.92 2.17
CA GLU A 228 -8.88 19.28 2.16
C GLU A 228 -7.56 19.40 1.41
N VAL A 229 -7.45 20.40 0.55
CA VAL A 229 -6.20 20.86 -0.05
C VAL A 229 -5.85 22.19 0.57
N HIS A 230 -4.76 22.22 1.31
CA HIS A 230 -4.22 23.43 1.92
C HIS A 230 -3.19 24.03 0.98
N SER A 231 -3.19 25.35 0.89
CA SER A 231 -2.24 26.14 0.12
C SER A 231 -1.78 27.33 0.97
N PRO A 232 -0.70 28.03 0.60
CA PRO A 232 -0.30 29.25 1.30
C PRO A 232 -1.40 30.32 1.36
N HIS A 233 -2.34 30.31 0.40
CA HIS A 233 -3.34 31.36 0.21
C HIS A 233 -4.75 30.95 0.64
N GLY A 234 -4.95 29.73 1.13
CA GLY A 234 -6.27 29.27 1.55
C GLY A 234 -6.44 27.76 1.62
N VAL A 235 -7.64 27.36 2.03
CA VAL A 235 -8.07 25.97 2.18
C VAL A 235 -9.21 25.69 1.21
N VAL A 236 -9.06 24.59 0.48
CA VAL A 236 -10.03 24.07 -0.47
C VAL A 236 -10.62 22.80 0.11
N ARG A 237 -11.93 22.78 0.37
CA ARG A 237 -12.64 21.65 0.96
C ARG A 237 -13.71 21.11 0.02
N VAL A 238 -13.73 19.81 -0.17
CA VAL A 238 -14.61 19.16 -1.13
C VAL A 238 -15.83 18.50 -0.49
N VAL A 239 -16.89 18.37 -1.30
CA VAL A 239 -18.09 17.62 -0.95
C VAL A 239 -18.20 16.28 -1.72
N GLY A 240 -17.29 16.03 -2.68
CA GLY A 240 -17.27 14.87 -3.60
C GLY A 240 -17.20 15.36 -5.05
N THR A 241 -15.99 15.60 -5.58
CA THR A 241 -15.77 16.49 -6.73
C THR A 241 -14.52 16.20 -7.54
N SER A 242 -14.52 16.68 -8.78
CA SER A 242 -13.32 16.80 -9.61
C SER A 242 -12.92 18.27 -9.82
N PHE A 243 -11.69 18.62 -9.45
CA PHE A 243 -11.23 20.01 -9.44
C PHE A 243 -9.70 20.12 -9.60
N GLY A 244 -9.25 21.20 -10.21
CA GLY A 244 -7.84 21.61 -10.29
C GLY A 244 -7.51 22.66 -9.23
N VAL A 245 -6.29 22.60 -8.72
CA VAL A 245 -5.69 23.62 -7.87
C VAL A 245 -4.33 23.99 -8.44
N THR A 246 -4.14 25.27 -8.71
CA THR A 246 -2.85 25.85 -9.10
C THR A 246 -2.41 26.84 -8.04
N VAL A 247 -1.20 26.65 -7.51
CA VAL A 247 -0.59 27.48 -6.49
C VAL A 247 0.66 28.12 -7.08
N ASN A 248 0.69 29.45 -7.03
CA ASN A 248 1.88 30.26 -7.30
C ASN A 248 2.17 31.16 -6.08
N ASP A 249 3.15 32.04 -6.22
CA ASP A 249 3.60 32.88 -5.11
C ASP A 249 2.53 33.88 -4.64
N ASP A 250 1.62 34.28 -5.51
CA ASP A 250 0.64 35.36 -5.26
C ASP A 250 -0.75 34.85 -4.91
N GLU A 251 -1.16 33.70 -5.46
CA GLU A 251 -2.51 33.18 -5.33
C GLU A 251 -2.63 31.67 -5.46
N THR A 252 -3.78 31.16 -5.01
CA THR A 252 -4.27 29.82 -5.28
C THR A 252 -5.51 29.90 -6.14
N ARG A 253 -5.42 29.38 -7.37
CA ARG A 253 -6.54 29.26 -8.30
C ARG A 253 -7.16 27.88 -8.19
N VAL A 254 -8.48 27.83 -8.03
CA VAL A 254 -9.26 26.59 -7.92
C VAL A 254 -10.26 26.55 -9.07
N GLU A 255 -10.27 25.45 -9.81
CA GLU A 255 -11.12 25.24 -10.97
C GLU A 255 -11.94 23.97 -10.80
N VAL A 256 -13.27 24.06 -10.88
CA VAL A 256 -14.13 22.90 -10.62
C VAL A 256 -14.64 22.35 -11.95
N THR A 257 -14.28 21.10 -12.22
CA THR A 257 -14.75 20.35 -13.38
C THR A 257 -16.09 19.69 -13.08
N GLU A 258 -16.27 19.17 -11.86
CA GLU A 258 -17.48 18.47 -11.43
C GLU A 258 -17.77 18.69 -9.94
N GLY A 259 -19.05 18.85 -9.61
CA GLY A 259 -19.55 18.95 -8.24
C GLY A 259 -19.37 20.34 -7.61
N THR A 260 -19.10 20.40 -6.30
CA THR A 260 -19.02 21.64 -5.52
C THR A 260 -17.87 21.64 -4.51
N VAL A 261 -17.11 22.73 -4.51
CA VAL A 261 -15.95 22.96 -3.65
C VAL A 261 -16.13 24.25 -2.86
N TRP A 262 -15.66 24.25 -1.62
CA TRP A 262 -15.54 25.46 -0.82
C TRP A 262 -14.09 25.94 -0.81
N VAL A 263 -13.88 27.19 -1.21
CA VAL A 263 -12.59 27.85 -1.12
C VAL A 263 -12.68 28.87 0.00
N SER A 264 -11.76 28.80 0.96
CA SER A 264 -11.78 29.67 2.13
C SER A 264 -10.41 30.22 2.47
N HIS A 265 -10.39 31.46 2.95
CA HIS A 265 -9.24 32.11 3.53
C HIS A 265 -9.70 32.94 4.72
N ALA A 266 -9.15 32.67 5.91
CA ALA A 266 -9.63 33.21 7.19
C ALA A 266 -11.15 33.04 7.34
N ALA A 267 -11.89 34.12 7.61
CA ALA A 267 -13.35 34.11 7.75
C ALA A 267 -14.11 34.15 6.40
N ARG A 268 -13.42 34.33 5.27
CA ARG A 268 -14.04 34.45 3.94
C ARG A 268 -14.15 33.08 3.29
N ARG A 269 -15.30 32.81 2.67
CA ARG A 269 -15.58 31.56 1.95
C ARG A 269 -16.31 31.85 0.64
N SER A 270 -15.93 31.14 -0.41
CA SER A 270 -16.61 31.10 -1.69
C SER A 270 -17.00 29.66 -2.03
N THR A 271 -18.22 29.47 -2.51
CA THR A 271 -18.67 28.20 -3.08
C THR A 271 -18.45 28.22 -4.57
N VAL A 272 -17.78 27.20 -5.11
CA VAL A 272 -17.42 27.08 -6.53
C VAL A 272 -18.01 25.79 -7.07
N THR A 273 -18.77 25.86 -8.15
CA THR A 273 -19.43 24.69 -8.78
C THR A 273 -18.80 24.36 -10.12
N ALA A 274 -19.21 23.23 -10.70
CA ALA A 274 -18.78 22.80 -12.03
C ALA A 274 -18.82 23.94 -13.07
N GLY A 275 -17.74 24.09 -13.84
CA GLY A 275 -17.59 25.15 -14.84
C GLY A 275 -17.16 26.51 -14.27
N GLN A 276 -16.89 26.59 -12.97
CA GLN A 276 -16.46 27.82 -12.32
C GLN A 276 -15.03 27.72 -11.77
N LEU A 277 -14.46 28.89 -11.46
CA LEU A 277 -13.21 29.03 -10.75
C LEU A 277 -13.30 30.08 -9.64
N ALA A 278 -12.40 29.99 -8.67
CA ALA A 278 -12.13 31.02 -7.69
C ALA A 278 -10.62 31.20 -7.49
N ARG A 279 -10.23 32.36 -6.96
CA ARG A 279 -8.85 32.71 -6.64
C ARG A 279 -8.79 33.10 -5.17
N ALA A 280 -7.89 32.48 -4.41
CA ALA A 280 -7.57 32.85 -3.05
C ALA A 280 -6.20 33.52 -3.02
N THR A 281 -6.10 34.61 -2.28
CA THR A 281 -4.88 35.39 -2.01
C THR A 281 -4.76 35.52 -0.50
N GLN A 282 -3.63 36.04 0.00
CA GLN A 282 -3.42 36.30 1.42
C GLN A 282 -4.49 37.20 2.07
N ASP A 283 -5.22 38.01 1.29
CA ASP A 283 -6.21 38.95 1.83
C ASP A 283 -7.66 38.60 1.47
N ALA A 284 -7.88 37.86 0.39
CA ALA A 284 -9.21 37.71 -0.19
C ALA A 284 -9.41 36.39 -0.93
N VAL A 285 -10.67 35.95 -0.94
CA VAL A 285 -11.18 34.96 -1.89
C VAL A 285 -12.05 35.70 -2.90
N ARG A 286 -11.71 35.59 -4.19
CA ARG A 286 -12.44 36.17 -5.32
C ARG A 286 -13.08 35.05 -6.15
N GLY A 287 -14.33 35.25 -6.56
CA GLY A 287 -15.12 34.27 -7.31
C GLY A 287 -16.46 33.96 -6.61
N PRO A 288 -17.25 33.05 -7.19
CA PRO A 288 -16.96 32.28 -8.40
C PRO A 288 -17.01 33.11 -9.68
N SER A 289 -16.22 32.71 -10.69
CA SER A 289 -16.31 33.21 -12.07
C SER A 289 -16.33 32.05 -13.05
N ALA A 290 -16.81 32.26 -14.29
CA ALA A 290 -16.81 31.21 -15.31
C ALA A 290 -15.39 30.76 -15.66
N ARG A 291 -15.22 29.46 -15.90
CA ARG A 291 -13.99 28.85 -16.42
C ARG A 291 -14.04 28.83 -17.95
N ALA A 292 -12.91 29.16 -18.59
CA ALA A 292 -12.83 29.23 -20.05
C ALA A 292 -13.10 27.87 -20.71
N GLU A 293 -12.57 26.80 -20.12
CA GLU A 293 -12.74 25.41 -20.57
C GLU A 293 -14.04 24.76 -20.04
N GLY A 294 -14.91 25.53 -19.37
CA GLY A 294 -16.14 25.01 -18.77
C GLY A 294 -15.88 23.80 -17.87
N THR A 295 -16.57 22.70 -18.16
CA THR A 295 -16.51 21.42 -17.42
C THR A 295 -15.55 20.41 -18.03
N GLU A 296 -14.71 20.78 -18.99
CA GLU A 296 -13.76 19.84 -19.59
C GLU A 296 -12.54 19.60 -18.68
N LEU A 297 -12.02 18.37 -18.70
CA LEU A 297 -10.77 18.05 -18.01
C LEU A 297 -9.60 18.80 -18.66
N PRO A 298 -8.62 19.26 -17.87
CA PRO A 298 -7.40 19.83 -18.46
C PRO A 298 -6.72 18.80 -19.37
N LYS A 299 -6.26 19.25 -20.54
CA LYS A 299 -5.64 18.38 -21.56
C LYS A 299 -4.47 17.55 -21.04
N TRP A 300 -3.67 18.09 -20.13
CA TRP A 300 -2.54 17.36 -19.54
C TRP A 300 -3.01 16.20 -18.64
N VAL A 301 -4.18 16.32 -18.00
CA VAL A 301 -4.77 15.26 -17.17
C VAL A 301 -5.27 14.13 -18.05
N THR A 302 -5.99 14.44 -19.13
CA THR A 302 -6.43 13.44 -20.10
C THR A 302 -5.23 12.75 -20.76
N SER A 303 -4.20 13.54 -21.07
CA SER A 303 -2.81 13.15 -21.35
C SER A 303 -2.33 11.96 -20.53
N LEU A 304 -2.15 12.27 -19.24
CA LEU A 304 -1.56 11.39 -18.26
C LEU A 304 -2.40 10.13 -17.99
N LEU A 305 -3.72 10.26 -17.96
CA LEU A 305 -4.62 9.13 -17.72
C LEU A 305 -4.61 8.14 -18.89
N ALA A 306 -4.58 8.63 -20.14
CA ALA A 306 -4.49 7.77 -21.31
C ALA A 306 -3.16 6.99 -21.34
N GLU A 307 -2.06 7.61 -20.91
CA GLU A 307 -0.76 6.95 -20.81
C GLU A 307 -0.67 5.92 -19.69
N GLU A 308 -1.27 6.21 -18.53
CA GLU A 308 -1.43 5.24 -17.46
C GLU A 308 -2.14 3.99 -17.98
N GLU A 309 -3.28 4.18 -18.64
CA GLU A 309 -4.09 3.11 -19.21
C GLU A 309 -3.31 2.31 -20.25
N ALA A 310 -2.64 2.97 -21.20
CA ALA A 310 -1.81 2.30 -22.20
C ALA A 310 -0.68 1.48 -21.56
N THR A 311 -0.01 2.01 -20.54
CA THR A 311 1.07 1.31 -19.84
C THR A 311 0.53 0.10 -19.06
N HIS A 312 -0.63 0.25 -18.41
CA HIS A 312 -1.28 -0.83 -17.68
C HIS A 312 -1.74 -1.94 -18.62
N VAL A 313 -2.38 -1.60 -19.76
CA VAL A 313 -2.80 -2.57 -20.78
C VAL A 313 -1.59 -3.34 -21.33
N GLY A 314 -0.50 -2.65 -21.66
CA GLY A 314 0.73 -3.30 -22.15
C GLY A 314 1.34 -4.29 -21.15
N GLN A 315 1.19 -4.05 -19.85
CA GLN A 315 1.67 -4.96 -18.81
C GLN A 315 0.87 -6.27 -18.74
N TYR A 316 -0.44 -6.23 -19.02
CA TYR A 316 -1.33 -7.40 -18.88
C TYR A 316 -1.66 -8.08 -20.21
N LEU A 317 -1.63 -7.35 -21.32
CA LEU A 317 -1.95 -7.82 -22.66
C LEU A 317 -0.82 -7.43 -23.63
N PRO A 318 0.40 -8.00 -23.46
CA PRO A 318 1.55 -7.64 -24.30
C PRO A 318 1.31 -7.92 -25.79
N SER A 319 0.40 -8.84 -26.12
CA SER A 319 -0.01 -9.13 -27.50
C SER A 319 -0.79 -7.99 -28.18
N LEU A 320 -1.33 -7.05 -27.42
CA LEU A 320 -2.02 -5.85 -27.95
C LEU A 320 -1.10 -4.63 -28.03
N ALA A 321 0.12 -4.71 -27.52
CA ALA A 321 1.08 -3.58 -27.48
C ALA A 321 2.02 -3.54 -28.70
N ILE A 322 1.80 -4.42 -29.70
CA ILE A 322 2.59 -4.48 -30.94
C ILE A 322 1.72 -3.94 -32.08
N GLU A 323 1.60 -2.62 -32.18
CA GLU A 323 1.17 -1.91 -33.39
C GLU A 323 2.07 -0.69 -33.63
#